data_AF-A0A7J8BKQ9-F1
#
_entry.id   AF-A0A7J8BKQ9-F1
#
_cell.length_a   1.000
_cell.length_b   1.000
_cell.length_c   1.000
_cell.angle_alpha   90.00
_cell.angle_beta   90.00
_cell.angle_gamma   90.00
#
_symmetry.space_group_name_H-M   'P 1'
#
loop_
_entity.id
_entity.type
_entity.pdbx_description
1 polymer ?
#
loop_
_entity_poly.entity_id
_entity_poly.type
_entity_poly.pdbx_seq_one_letter_code
_entity_poly.pdbx_strand_id
1 'polypeptide(L)'
;MLIGDQRKFLSMLLTLKCTLDPDTSDPTDNLTEQAVEFCRRVGSRASTVSEIVGGKDESVYQAIEEGIQRVNRNAAARPYHIQKWAILERDFSISGGELGPTMKLKRPTVLEKYKDIIESFYLEHKQ
;
A
#
# COMPACT_ATOMS: atom_id res chain seq x y z
N MET A 1 1.63 3.17 4.66
CA MET A 1 1.74 4.49 5.32
C MET A 1 0.38 5.17 5.39
N LEU A 2 -0.09 5.48 6.60
CA LEU A 2 -1.31 6.28 6.83
C LEU A 2 -1.03 7.79 6.64
N ILE A 3 -1.95 8.49 5.99
CA ILE A 3 -1.94 9.92 5.67
C ILE A 3 -3.26 10.53 6.14
N GLY A 4 -3.21 11.72 6.73
CA GLY A 4 -4.40 12.36 7.30
C GLY A 4 -4.18 13.76 7.84
N ASP A 5 -2.93 14.14 8.13
CA ASP A 5 -2.59 15.49 8.58
C ASP A 5 -2.96 16.53 7.53
N GLN A 6 -3.72 17.56 7.94
CA GLN A 6 -4.29 18.60 7.06
C GLN A 6 -5.09 18.05 5.85
N ARG A 7 -5.72 16.87 5.98
CA ARG A 7 -6.55 16.27 4.93
C ARG A 7 -7.99 16.04 5.39
N LYS A 8 -8.92 16.00 4.43
CA LYS A 8 -10.37 15.83 4.66
C LYS A 8 -10.73 14.46 5.30
N PHE A 9 -9.89 13.45 5.08
CA PHE A 9 -10.06 12.09 5.59
C PHE A 9 -8.73 11.33 5.57
N LEU A 10 -8.68 10.18 6.26
CA LEU A 10 -7.51 9.30 6.23
C LEU A 10 -7.41 8.55 4.90
N SER A 11 -6.21 8.53 4.34
CA SER A 11 -5.86 7.68 3.20
C SER A 11 -4.63 6.82 3.51
N MET A 12 -4.42 5.75 2.73
CA MET A 12 -3.33 4.82 2.98
C MET A 12 -2.59 4.41 1.71
N LEU A 13 -1.26 4.50 1.74
CA LEU A 13 -0.40 3.80 0.78
C LEU A 13 -0.04 2.43 1.36
N LEU A 14 -0.29 1.36 0.63
CA LEU A 14 0.02 -0.02 1.01
C LEU A 14 1.18 -0.52 0.15
N THR A 15 2.05 -1.35 0.73
CA THR A 15 3.08 -2.08 -0.01
C THR A 15 2.87 -3.57 0.23
N LEU A 16 3.25 -4.39 -0.75
CA LEU A 16 3.22 -5.84 -0.63
C LEU A 16 4.61 -6.36 -0.28
N LYS A 17 4.65 -7.43 0.51
CA LYS A 17 5.92 -8.06 0.86
C LYS A 17 6.44 -8.87 -0.32
N CYS A 18 7.59 -8.45 -0.81
CA CYS A 18 8.31 -9.05 -1.92
C CYS A 18 9.68 -9.55 -1.49
N THR A 19 10.25 -10.46 -2.27
CA THR A 19 11.63 -10.92 -2.09
C THR A 19 12.61 -9.80 -2.38
N LEU A 20 13.79 -9.86 -1.78
CA LEU A 20 14.88 -8.93 -2.04
C LEU A 20 15.86 -9.55 -3.04
N ASP A 21 16.40 -8.71 -3.91
CA ASP A 21 17.53 -9.08 -4.75
C ASP A 21 18.75 -9.37 -3.85
N PRO A 22 19.44 -10.52 -4.04
CA PRO A 22 20.52 -10.92 -3.15
C PRO A 22 21.75 -10.01 -3.21
N ASP A 23 21.95 -9.31 -4.33
CA ASP A 23 23.13 -8.48 -4.56
C ASP A 23 22.85 -7.02 -4.17
N THR A 24 21.68 -6.49 -4.51
CA THR A 24 21.34 -5.08 -4.26
C THR A 24 20.54 -4.86 -2.98
N SER A 25 19.95 -5.93 -2.41
CA SER A 25 18.94 -5.85 -1.33
C SER A 25 17.70 -5.04 -1.72
N ASP A 26 17.46 -4.83 -3.01
CA ASP A 26 16.30 -4.09 -3.50
C ASP A 26 15.05 -4.97 -3.53
N PRO A 27 13.86 -4.41 -3.25
CA PRO A 27 12.59 -5.08 -3.46
C PRO A 27 12.41 -5.51 -4.92
N THR A 28 12.17 -6.79 -5.13
CA THR A 28 11.86 -7.38 -6.44
C THR A 28 10.34 -7.37 -6.71
N ASP A 29 9.93 -7.78 -7.91
CA ASP A 29 8.51 -7.94 -8.24
C ASP A 29 7.87 -9.21 -7.62
N ASN A 30 8.69 -10.22 -7.26
CA ASN A 30 8.18 -11.48 -6.73
C ASN A 30 7.72 -11.32 -5.28
N LEU A 31 6.52 -11.80 -4.96
CA LEU A 31 5.99 -11.83 -3.60
C LEU A 31 6.77 -12.81 -2.72
N THR A 32 6.84 -12.54 -1.42
CA THR A 32 7.36 -13.55 -0.47
C THR A 32 6.42 -14.74 -0.39
N GLU A 33 6.93 -15.90 0.04
CA GLU A 33 6.10 -17.11 0.20
C GLU A 33 4.86 -16.89 1.07
N GLN A 34 5.00 -16.13 2.16
CA GLN A 34 3.88 -15.77 3.04
C GLN A 34 2.84 -14.91 2.33
N ALA A 35 3.27 -13.98 1.47
CA ALA A 35 2.36 -13.14 0.69
C ALA A 35 1.64 -13.96 -0.40
N VAL A 36 2.34 -14.89 -1.06
CA VAL A 36 1.73 -15.84 -2.01
C VAL A 36 0.72 -16.75 -1.32
N GLU A 37 1.03 -17.27 -0.14
CA GLU A 37 0.11 -18.08 0.65
C GLU A 37 -1.16 -17.29 1.02
N PHE A 38 -0.99 -16.03 1.42
CA PHE A 38 -2.12 -15.13 1.64
C PHE A 38 -2.97 -14.98 0.38
N CYS A 39 -2.35 -14.70 -0.76
CA CYS A 39 -3.05 -14.53 -2.05
C CYS A 39 -3.88 -15.78 -2.38
N ARG A 40 -3.29 -16.97 -2.26
CA ARG A 40 -3.99 -18.25 -2.48
C ARG A 40 -5.18 -18.44 -1.54
N ARG A 41 -5.02 -18.10 -0.26
CA ARG A 41 -6.09 -18.22 0.74
C ARG A 41 -7.29 -17.33 0.43
N VAL A 42 -7.07 -16.15 -0.17
CA VAL A 42 -8.15 -15.24 -0.58
C VAL A 42 -8.69 -15.53 -1.98
N GLY A 43 -8.14 -16.54 -2.68
CA GLY A 43 -8.60 -16.96 -4.01
C GLY A 43 -7.78 -16.45 -5.19
N SER A 44 -6.72 -15.67 -4.94
CA SER A 44 -5.80 -15.18 -5.96
C SER A 44 -4.71 -16.21 -6.29
N ARG A 45 -4.27 -16.21 -7.54
CA ARG A 45 -3.09 -16.99 -8.00
C ARG A 45 -1.85 -16.12 -8.19
N ALA A 46 -1.93 -14.84 -7.87
CA ALA A 46 -0.84 -13.91 -8.07
C ALA A 46 0.40 -14.31 -7.26
N SER A 47 1.54 -14.16 -7.91
CA SER A 47 2.87 -14.42 -7.37
C SER A 47 3.77 -13.20 -7.46
N THR A 48 3.36 -12.16 -8.18
CA THR A 48 4.09 -10.89 -8.28
C THR A 48 3.25 -9.68 -7.90
N VAL A 49 3.91 -8.56 -7.59
CA VAL A 49 3.27 -7.28 -7.29
C VAL A 49 2.60 -6.74 -8.56
N SER A 50 3.26 -6.85 -9.70
CA SER A 50 2.73 -6.40 -11.00
C SER A 50 1.45 -7.11 -11.41
N GLU A 51 1.32 -8.41 -11.13
CA GLU A 51 0.06 -9.15 -11.34
C GLU A 51 -1.09 -8.56 -10.51
N ILE A 52 -0.83 -8.25 -9.24
CA ILE A 52 -1.84 -7.69 -8.32
C ILE A 52 -2.22 -6.27 -8.72
N VAL A 53 -1.24 -5.38 -8.89
CA VAL A 53 -1.49 -3.95 -9.10
C VAL A 53 -1.95 -3.67 -10.53
N GLY A 54 -1.27 -4.25 -11.53
CA GLY A 54 -1.59 -4.03 -12.94
C GLY A 54 -2.92 -4.68 -13.35
N GLY A 55 -3.20 -5.87 -12.82
CA GLY A 55 -4.47 -6.57 -13.04
C GLY A 55 -5.61 -6.12 -12.12
N LYS A 56 -5.32 -5.32 -11.08
CA LYS A 56 -6.22 -5.06 -9.95
C LYS A 56 -6.88 -6.35 -9.45
N ASP A 57 -6.05 -7.30 -9.03
CA ASP A 57 -6.51 -8.63 -8.59
C ASP A 57 -7.68 -8.53 -7.61
N GLU A 58 -8.87 -8.91 -8.07
CA GLU A 58 -10.13 -8.67 -7.36
C GLU A 58 -10.13 -9.32 -5.97
N SER A 59 -9.59 -10.55 -5.87
CA SER A 59 -9.52 -11.30 -4.61
C SER A 59 -8.62 -10.60 -3.59
N VAL A 60 -7.46 -10.11 -4.00
CA VAL A 60 -6.54 -9.38 -3.11
C VAL A 60 -7.12 -8.02 -2.72
N TYR A 61 -7.66 -7.27 -3.69
CA TYR A 61 -8.25 -5.96 -3.43
C TYR A 61 -9.46 -6.04 -2.51
N GLN A 62 -10.33 -7.03 -2.70
CA GLN A 62 -11.47 -7.28 -1.81
C GLN A 62 -11.01 -7.61 -0.39
N ALA A 63 -10.01 -8.50 -0.24
CA ALA A 63 -9.48 -8.86 1.07
C ALA A 63 -8.90 -7.65 1.83
N ILE A 64 -8.22 -6.75 1.12
CA ILE A 64 -7.70 -5.50 1.69
C ILE A 64 -8.84 -4.57 2.08
N GLU A 65 -9.84 -4.39 1.21
CA GLU A 65 -11.01 -3.55 1.48
C GLU A 65 -11.77 -4.04 2.72
N GLU A 66 -12.02 -5.35 2.84
CA GLU A 66 -12.65 -5.96 4.01
C GLU A 66 -11.82 -5.73 5.30
N GLY A 67 -10.49 -5.83 5.19
CA GLY A 67 -9.56 -5.51 6.27
C GLY A 67 -9.66 -4.05 6.72
N ILE A 68 -9.71 -3.12 5.77
CA ILE A 68 -9.87 -1.69 6.03
C ILE A 68 -11.23 -1.40 6.68
N GLN A 69 -12.30 -1.99 6.16
CA GLN A 69 -13.64 -1.85 6.74
C GLN A 69 -13.69 -2.37 8.18
N ARG A 70 -13.02 -3.49 8.48
CA ARG A 70 -12.91 -4.02 9.84
C ARG A 70 -12.20 -3.04 10.78
N VAL A 71 -11.12 -2.40 10.34
CA VAL A 71 -10.43 -1.37 11.13
C VAL A 71 -11.30 -0.13 11.31
N ASN A 72 -11.97 0.33 10.25
CA ASN A 72 -12.86 1.49 10.30
C ASN A 72 -14.03 1.28 11.28
N ARG A 73 -14.58 0.07 11.40
CA ARG A 73 -15.63 -0.24 12.38
C ARG A 73 -15.20 -0.03 13.84
N ASN A 74 -13.89 -0.08 14.11
CA ASN A 74 -13.34 0.15 15.45
C ASN A 74 -12.95 1.63 15.68
N ALA A 75 -13.07 2.49 14.67
CA ALA A 75 -12.71 3.89 14.78
C ALA A 75 -13.83 4.68 15.51
N ALA A 76 -13.43 5.63 16.35
CA ALA A 76 -14.37 6.39 17.19
C ALA A 76 -15.36 7.26 16.38
N ALA A 77 -14.96 7.70 15.18
CA ALA A 77 -15.77 8.57 14.33
C ALA A 77 -15.29 8.54 12.87
N ARG A 78 -16.16 9.03 11.98
CA ARG A 78 -15.94 9.08 10.52
C ARG A 78 -14.63 9.76 10.05
N PRO A 79 -14.13 10.84 10.68
CA PRO A 79 -12.84 11.43 10.30
C PRO A 79 -11.65 10.47 10.47
N TYR A 80 -11.77 9.49 11.35
CA TYR A 80 -10.75 8.47 11.61
C TYR A 80 -10.90 7.23 10.72
N HIS A 81 -11.81 7.25 9.74
CA HIS A 81 -11.95 6.17 8.77
C HIS A 81 -10.93 6.36 7.64
N ILE A 82 -10.26 5.28 7.27
CA ILE A 82 -9.53 5.18 6.01
C ILE A 82 -10.56 5.12 4.88
N GLN A 83 -10.63 6.17 4.07
CA GLN A 83 -11.62 6.27 2.98
C GLN A 83 -11.03 5.98 1.60
N LYS A 84 -9.72 6.13 1.44
CA LYS A 84 -9.00 5.90 0.18
C LYS A 84 -7.70 5.18 0.45
N TRP A 85 -7.30 4.31 -0.47
CA TRP A 85 -6.05 3.60 -0.38
C TRP A 85 -5.55 3.20 -1.76
N ALA A 86 -4.26 2.92 -1.87
CA ALA A 86 -3.65 2.34 -3.05
C ALA A 86 -2.55 1.37 -2.64
N ILE A 87 -2.33 0.35 -3.46
CA ILE A 87 -1.16 -0.52 -3.39
C ILE A 87 -0.10 0.08 -4.30
N LEU A 88 1.12 0.22 -3.78
CA LEU A 88 2.27 0.68 -4.53
C LEU A 88 2.91 -0.48 -5.27
N GLU A 89 3.51 -0.18 -6.43
CA GLU A 89 4.19 -1.17 -7.29
C GLU A 89 5.49 -1.71 -6.70
N ARG A 90 6.06 -1.07 -5.68
CA ARG A 90 7.26 -1.54 -4.97
C ARG A 90 7.12 -1.36 -3.47
N ASP A 91 7.76 -2.27 -2.71
CA ASP A 91 7.94 -2.08 -1.26
C ASP A 91 8.92 -0.93 -0.97
N PHE A 92 8.82 -0.37 0.22
CA PHE A 92 9.74 0.67 0.67
C PHE A 92 11.13 0.08 0.91
N SER A 93 12.16 0.83 0.50
CA SER A 93 13.55 0.39 0.60
C SER A 93 14.48 1.52 1.00
N ILE A 94 15.70 1.16 1.40
CA ILE A 94 16.77 2.13 1.66
C ILE A 94 17.24 2.75 0.34
N SER A 95 17.45 1.93 -0.69
CA SER A 95 17.87 2.34 -2.03
C SER A 95 16.85 3.23 -2.74
N GLY A 96 15.56 2.92 -2.60
CA GLY A 96 14.45 3.74 -3.10
C GLY A 96 14.25 5.06 -2.34
N GLY A 97 14.95 5.23 -1.22
CA GLY A 97 14.96 6.44 -0.39
C GLY A 97 13.80 6.54 0.60
N GLU A 98 12.80 5.67 0.55
CA GLU A 98 11.66 5.69 1.49
C GLU A 98 12.07 5.30 2.91
N LEU A 99 13.10 4.47 3.06
CA LEU A 99 13.66 4.08 4.35
C LEU A 99 15.03 4.76 4.59
N GLY A 100 15.29 5.14 5.83
CA GLY A 100 16.64 5.48 6.28
C GLY A 100 17.49 4.23 6.55
N PRO A 101 18.81 4.41 6.80
CA PRO A 101 19.71 3.28 7.13
C PRO A 101 19.26 2.43 8.33
N THR A 102 18.49 3.03 9.25
CA THR A 102 17.90 2.35 10.41
C THR A 102 16.55 1.69 10.11
N MET A 103 16.18 1.55 8.84
CA MET A 103 14.89 1.05 8.35
C MET A 103 13.67 1.88 8.82
N LYS A 104 13.89 3.11 9.30
CA LYS A 104 12.81 4.04 9.64
C LYS A 104 12.27 4.73 8.39
N LEU A 105 10.95 4.82 8.28
CA LEU A 105 10.27 5.48 7.17
C LEU A 105 10.54 6.99 7.15
N LYS A 106 11.07 7.49 6.03
CA LYS A 106 11.22 8.91 5.73
C LYS A 106 9.93 9.45 5.14
N ARG A 107 8.97 9.79 6.00
CA ARG A 107 7.64 10.26 5.58
C ARG A 107 7.69 11.41 4.55
N PRO A 108 8.53 12.45 4.67
CA PRO A 108 8.59 13.52 3.66
C PRO A 108 8.97 13.00 2.28
N THR A 109 9.93 12.07 2.19
CA THR A 109 10.35 11.45 0.93
C THR A 109 9.21 10.64 0.30
N VAL A 110 8.47 9.87 1.10
CA VAL A 110 7.31 9.10 0.60
C VAL A 110 6.20 10.04 0.12
N LEU A 111 5.91 11.11 0.86
CA LEU A 111 4.89 12.08 0.49
C LEU A 111 5.21 12.76 -0.84
N GLU A 112 6.47 13.12 -1.07
CA GLU A 112 6.89 13.73 -2.34
C GLU A 112 6.89 12.71 -3.49
N LYS A 113 7.45 11.51 -3.26
CA LYS A 113 7.57 10.47 -4.29
C LYS A 113 6.21 9.97 -4.81
N TYR A 114 5.22 9.87 -3.93
CA TYR A 114 3.87 9.38 -4.27
C TYR A 114 2.83 10.50 -4.25
N LYS A 115 3.27 11.76 -4.40
CA LYS A 115 2.41 12.94 -4.33
C LYS A 115 1.22 12.84 -5.28
N ASP A 116 1.43 12.44 -6.52
CA ASP A 116 0.36 12.35 -7.51
C ASP A 116 -0.73 11.34 -7.11
N ILE A 117 -0.34 10.18 -6.58
CA ILE A 117 -1.28 9.18 -6.04
C ILE A 117 -2.04 9.78 -4.86
N ILE A 118 -1.32 10.42 -3.93
CA ILE A 118 -1.93 11.00 -2.72
C ILE A 118 -2.91 12.11 -3.09
N GLU A 119 -2.51 13.05 -3.93
CA GLU A 119 -3.40 14.14 -4.36
C GLU A 119 -4.60 13.60 -5.13
N SER A 120 -4.45 12.55 -5.94
CA SER A 120 -5.57 11.92 -6.65
C SER A 120 -6.69 11.44 -5.71
N PHE A 121 -6.37 11.08 -4.47
CA PHE A 121 -7.40 10.73 -3.47
C PHE A 121 -8.27 11.93 -3.08
N TYR A 122 -7.69 13.13 -3.10
CA TYR A 122 -8.32 14.37 -2.61
C TYR A 122 -8.81 15.30 -3.73
N LEU A 123 -8.57 14.95 -5.00
CA LEU A 123 -9.20 15.62 -6.13
C LEU A 123 -10.72 15.35 -6.08
N GLU A 124 -11.49 16.36 -5.67
CA GLU A 124 -12.95 16.30 -5.70
C GLU A 124 -13.41 16.16 -7.16
N HIS A 125 -14.13 15.08 -7.46
CA HIS A 125 -15.03 15.10 -8.62
C HIS A 125 -16.21 15.98 -8.21
N LYS A 126 -16.19 17.25 -8.63
CA LYS A 126 -17.42 18.05 -8.69
C LYS A 126 -18.38 17.30 -9.62
N GLN A 127 -19.34 16.57 -9.05
CA GLN A 127 -20.60 16.26 -9.73
C GLN A 127 -21.58 17.37 -9.42
#